data_AF-A0A6L7MJX5-F1
#
_entry.id   AF-A0A6L7MJX5-F1
#
_cell.length_a   1.000
_cell.length_b   1.000
_cell.length_c   1.000
_cell.angle_alpha   90.00
_cell.angle_beta   90.00
_cell.angle_gamma   90.00
#
_symmetry.space_group_name_H-M   'P 1'
#
loop_
_entity.id
_entity.type
_entity.pdbx_description
1 polymer ?
#
loop_
_entity_poly.entity_id
_entity_poly.type
_entity_poly.pdbx_seq_one_letter_code
_entity_poly.pdbx_strand_id
1 'polypeptide(L)'
;MGIGSYDPIETETINADMFRGRSDVLGLDICWEHGQLRFYDPAEGRYLMTFDEEADGRLAAEAEVRRLRDELSRVQSESET
;
A
#
# COMPACT_ATOMS: atom_id res chain seq x y z
N MET A 1 35.94 -2.74 9.16
CA MET A 1 34.58 -3.30 9.03
C MET A 1 33.83 -2.89 10.28
N GLY A 2 32.82 -2.04 10.16
CA GLY A 2 31.92 -1.78 11.29
C GLY A 2 31.05 -3.01 11.50
N ILE A 3 31.01 -3.53 12.73
CA ILE A 3 30.06 -4.58 13.09
C ILE A 3 28.71 -3.88 13.18
N GLY A 4 27.79 -4.19 12.27
CA GLY A 4 26.42 -3.68 12.37
C GLY A 4 25.76 -4.24 13.62
N SER A 5 25.24 -3.37 14.48
CA SER A 5 24.38 -3.75 15.61
C SER A 5 22.94 -3.63 15.17
N TYR A 6 22.10 -4.56 15.61
CA TYR A 6 20.65 -4.47 15.45
C TYR A 6 20.05 -4.04 16.78
N ASP A 7 19.46 -2.85 16.79
CA ASP A 7 18.63 -2.40 17.91
C ASP A 7 17.19 -2.88 17.67
N PRO A 8 16.63 -3.72 18.55
CA PRO A 8 15.28 -4.22 18.42
C PRO A 8 14.27 -3.08 18.57
N ILE A 9 13.20 -3.13 17.79
CA ILE A 9 12.07 -2.21 17.91
C ILE A 9 11.09 -2.80 18.92
N GLU A 10 10.68 -2.00 19.90
CA GLU A 10 9.63 -2.38 20.83
C GLU A 10 8.29 -2.53 20.10
N THR A 11 7.59 -3.61 20.39
CA THR A 11 6.29 -3.91 19.79
C THR A 11 5.20 -4.01 20.85
N GLU A 12 4.05 -3.40 20.56
CA GLU A 12 2.81 -3.56 21.28
C GLU A 12 2.00 -4.70 20.66
N THR A 13 1.40 -5.54 21.50
CA THR A 13 0.45 -6.57 21.04
C THR A 13 -0.94 -5.93 20.95
N ILE A 14 -1.43 -5.72 19.74
CA ILE A 14 -2.76 -5.15 19.51
C ILE A 14 -3.83 -6.22 19.70
N ASN A 15 -3.57 -7.44 19.23
CA ASN A 15 -4.37 -8.63 19.47
C ASN A 15 -3.52 -9.90 19.25
N ALA A 16 -4.13 -11.09 19.36
CA ALA A 16 -3.42 -12.37 19.32
C ALA A 16 -2.53 -12.58 18.08
N ASP A 17 -2.91 -12.00 16.93
CA ASP A 17 -2.22 -12.16 15.65
C ASP A 17 -1.71 -10.84 15.06
N MET A 18 -1.65 -9.79 15.90
CA MET A 18 -1.28 -8.44 15.49
C MET A 18 -0.31 -7.79 16.47
N PHE A 19 0.90 -7.49 15.98
CA PHE A 19 1.91 -6.71 16.69
C PHE A 19 2.16 -5.40 15.95
N ARG A 20 2.45 -4.32 16.67
CA ARG A 20 2.76 -3.02 16.09
C ARG A 20 3.94 -2.39 16.81
N GLY A 21 4.96 -1.96 16.08
CA GLY A 21 6.09 -1.20 16.61
C GLY A 21 6.29 0.10 15.84
N ARG A 22 6.74 1.15 16.52
CA ARG A 22 7.06 2.43 15.87
C ARG A 22 8.50 2.40 15.35
N SER A 23 8.70 2.73 14.07
CA SER A 23 10.04 2.96 13.52
C SER A 23 10.29 4.46 13.37
N ASP A 24 11.14 5.00 14.24
CA ASP A 24 11.53 6.42 14.13
C ASP A 24 12.40 6.70 12.90
N VAL A 25 13.15 5.70 12.43
CA VAL A 25 13.99 5.80 11.23
C VAL A 25 13.14 5.93 9.96
N LEU A 26 12.08 5.13 9.85
CA LEU A 26 11.19 5.16 8.69
C LEU A 26 10.06 6.18 8.84
N GLY A 27 9.76 6.62 10.07
CA GLY A 27 8.55 7.40 10.37
C GLY A 27 7.25 6.59 10.24
N LEU A 28 7.35 5.27 10.13
CA LEU A 28 6.24 4.34 9.89
C LEU A 28 6.00 3.46 11.11
N ASP A 29 4.78 2.93 11.17
CA ASP A 29 4.47 1.86 12.10
C ASP A 29 4.63 0.51 11.39
N ILE A 30 5.42 -0.35 12.00
CA ILE A 30 5.71 -1.69 11.52
C ILE A 30 4.70 -2.62 12.18
N CYS A 31 3.79 -3.16 11.39
CA CYS A 31 2.75 -4.07 11.85
C CYS A 31 3.05 -5.50 11.40
N TRP A 32 2.97 -6.46 12.32
CA TRP A 32 2.97 -7.88 12.01
C TRP A 32 1.55 -8.38 12.13
N GLU A 33 0.90 -8.71 11.01
CA GLU A 33 -0.52 -9.07 10.96
C GLU A 33 -0.70 -10.34 10.14
N HIS A 34 -1.38 -11.35 10.68
CA HIS A 34 -1.67 -12.61 9.96
C HIS A 34 -0.42 -13.27 9.33
N GLY A 35 0.73 -13.16 10.00
CA GLY A 35 2.00 -13.71 9.50
C GLY A 35 2.68 -12.89 8.40
N GLN A 36 2.22 -11.66 8.14
CA GLN A 36 2.80 -10.75 7.17
C GLN A 36 3.27 -9.46 7.82
N LEU A 37 4.38 -8.93 7.32
CA LEU A 37 4.87 -7.60 7.67
C LEU A 37 4.15 -6.54 6.83
N ARG A 38 3.49 -5.59 7.48
CA ARG A 38 2.77 -4.47 6.89
C ARG A 38 3.36 -3.16 7.43
N PHE A 39 3.36 -2.14 6.58
CA PHE A 39 3.81 -0.80 6.96
C PHE A 39 2.63 0.15 6.97
N TYR A 40 2.38 0.76 8.11
CA TYR A 40 1.32 1.74 8.30
C TYR A 40 1.93 3.14 8.37
N ASP A 41 1.46 4.03 7.51
CA ASP A 41 1.79 5.44 7.54
C ASP A 41 0.76 6.18 8.41
N PRO A 42 1.12 6.64 9.63
CA PRO A 42 0.19 7.37 10.47
C PRO A 42 -0.07 8.81 10.00
N ALA A 43 0.76 9.38 9.13
CA ALA A 43 0.53 10.71 8.58
C ALA A 43 -0.62 10.69 7.57
N GLU A 44 -0.69 9.64 6.75
CA GLU A 44 -1.76 9.42 5.77
C GLU A 44 -2.90 8.55 6.32
N GLY A 45 -2.70 7.93 7.49
CA GLY A 45 -3.67 7.07 8.14
C GLY A 45 -3.94 5.75 7.41
N ARG A 46 -3.00 5.28 6.57
CA ARG A 46 -3.19 4.11 5.68
C ARG A 46 -1.99 3.19 5.66
N TYR A 47 -2.22 1.95 5.25
CA TYR A 47 -1.14 1.01 4.94
C TYR A 47 -0.51 1.34 3.59
N LEU A 48 0.81 1.24 3.53
CA LEU A 48 1.53 1.24 2.28
C LEU A 48 1.20 -0.05 1.53
N MET A 49 1.00 0.09 0.22
CA MET A 49 0.79 -1.05 -0.66
C MET A 49 2.05 -1.93 -0.68
N THR A 50 1.85 -3.24 -0.71
CA THR A 50 2.90 -4.16 -1.13
C THR A 50 3.21 -3.94 -2.60
N PHE A 51 4.34 -4.48 -3.05
CA PHE A 51 4.70 -4.48 -4.46
C PHE A 51 3.61 -5.12 -5.34
N ASP A 52 3.04 -6.25 -4.89
CA ASP A 52 1.99 -6.94 -5.63
C ASP A 52 0.69 -6.12 -5.65
N GLU A 53 0.31 -5.51 -4.52
CA GLU A 53 -0.87 -4.62 -4.45
C GLU A 53 -0.74 -3.40 -5.37
N GLU A 54 0.46 -2.81 -5.48
CA GLU A 54 0.73 -1.71 -6.42
C GLU A 54 0.64 -2.19 -7.87
N ALA A 55 1.22 -3.35 -8.19
CA ALA A 55 1.19 -3.91 -9.53
C ALA A 55 -0.24 -4.21 -9.99
N ASP A 56 -1.05 -4.84 -9.13
CA ASP A 56 -2.45 -5.13 -9.40
C ASP A 56 -3.27 -3.85 -9.52
N GLY A 57 -3.05 -2.88 -8.61
CA GLY A 57 -3.70 -1.58 -8.64
C GLY A 57 -3.42 -0.80 -9.92
N ARG A 58 -2.17 -0.83 -10.41
CA ARG A 58 -1.76 -0.20 -11.67
C ARG A 58 -2.48 -0.83 -12.86
N LEU A 59 -2.49 -2.16 -12.95
CA LEU A 59 -3.15 -2.87 -14.05
C LEU A 59 -4.66 -2.58 -14.09
N ALA A 60 -5.31 -2.56 -12.92
CA ALA A 60 -6.74 -2.23 -12.82
C ALA A 60 -7.02 -0.78 -13.24
N ALA A 61 -6.18 0.18 -12.81
CA ALA A 61 -6.32 1.58 -13.19
C ALA A 61 -6.11 1.79 -14.70
N GLU A 62 -5.12 1.13 -15.30
CA GLU A 62 -4.88 1.17 -16.75
C GLU A 62 -6.05 0.58 -17.55
N ALA A 63 -6.62 -0.53 -17.09
CA ALA A 63 -7.79 -1.14 -17.71
C ALA A 63 -9.03 -0.23 -17.66
N GLU A 64 -9.27 0.43 -16.53
CA GLU A 64 -10.41 1.35 -16.38
C GLU A 64 -10.23 2.61 -17.22
N VAL A 65 -9.03 3.17 -17.28
CA VAL A 65 -8.73 4.31 -18.18
C VAL A 65 -9.00 3.94 -19.63
N ARG A 66 -8.63 2.73 -20.06
CA ARG A 66 -8.93 2.25 -21.40
C ARG A 66 -10.45 2.13 -21.63
N ARG A 67 -11.18 1.53 -20.69
CA ARG A 67 -12.64 1.39 -20.77
C ARG A 67 -13.33 2.75 -20.89
N LEU A 68 -12.95 3.71 -20.05
CA LEU A 68 -13.53 5.06 -20.04
C LEU A 68 -13.21 5.82 -21.33
N ARG A 69 -12.01 5.64 -21.92
CA ARG A 69 -11.67 6.24 -23.22
C ARG A 69 -12.51 5.66 -24.36
N ASP A 70 -12.71 4.34 -24.38
CA ASP A 70 -13.53 3.68 -25.39
C ASP A 70 -15.00 4.12 -25.27
N GLU A 71 -15.52 4.25 -24.05
CA GLU A 71 -16.88 4.73 -23.77
C GLU A 71 -17.05 6.21 -24.18
N LEU A 72 -16.08 7.07 -23.83
CA LEU A 72 -16.08 8.48 -24.24
C LEU A 72 -16.08 8.62 -25.76
N SER A 73 -15.27 7.83 -26.46
CA SER A 73 -15.23 7.83 -27.93
C SER A 73 -16.57 7.44 -28.53
N ARG A 74 -17.28 6.46 -27.95
CA ARG A 74 -18.61 6.04 -28.43
C ARG A 74 -19.64 7.16 -28.26
N VAL A 75 -19.71 7.73 -27.05
CA VAL A 75 -20.66 8.80 -26.73
C VAL A 75 -20.42 10.04 -27.61
N GLN A 76 -19.17 10.38 -27.89
CA GLN A 76 -18.83 11.49 -28.79
C GLN A 76 -19.29 11.21 -30.23
N SER A 77 -19.02 10.02 -30.77
CA SER A 77 -19.48 9.63 -32.10
C SER A 77 -21.01 9.56 -32.22
N GLU A 78 -21.71 9.19 -31.15
CA GLU A 78 -23.18 9.20 -31.10
C GLU A 78 -23.77 10.62 -30.98
N SER A 79 -23.01 11.59 -30.46
CA SER A 79 -23.46 12.98 -30.31
C SER A 79 -23.19 13.87 -31.54
N GLU A 80 -22.37 13.40 -32.48
CA GLU A 80 -22.03 14.11 -33.73
C GLU A 80 -22.91 13.70 -34.94
N THR A 81 -23.85 12.77 -34.75
CA THR A 81 -24.84 12.34 -35.78
C THR A 81 -26.22 12.92 -35.47
#